data_AF-A0A965NZ00-F1
#
_entry.id   AF-A0A965NZ00-F1
#
_cell.length_a   1.000
_cell.length_b   1.000
_cell.length_c   1.000
_cell.angle_alpha   90.00
_cell.angle_beta   90.00
_cell.angle_gamma   90.00
#
_symmetry.space_group_name_H-M   'P 1'
#
loop_
_entity.id
_entity.type
_entity.pdbx_description
1 polymer ?
#
loop_
_entity_poly.entity_id
_entity_poly.type
_entity_poly.pdbx_seq_one_letter_code
_entity_poly.pdbx_strand_id
1 'polypeptide(L)'
;MAYDKTLRDPKIKSYLSTNFLAFQLDLSKRENGLFLRKNKIFVPSTPSFIVFSPEGKVINVEPVGDETNTIDGIQMILNKAKDMNKNMVANLKKFDAGDQDFDNMLSVALFARYTMDTVKNMEVVNKLANSVKPDQYLDKMSFLLMQRVMLDTDNKLFQFFIQNLPAYKKKFDSLEVKQTAENVLMSSLYCSRARKYSTGKIDQIKSGLRLLGVPENQIATRCIVLEVLIDLGQQNIQAATGKIKTYYQGKPIPEKEMDFWCTQLKRNQKAEMPCPLTP
;
A
#
# COMPACT_ATOMS: atom_id res chain seq x y z
N MET A 1 -2.97 -11.24 22.58
CA MET A 1 -3.49 -10.65 21.32
C MET A 1 -4.95 -10.25 21.54
N ALA A 2 -5.39 -9.08 21.05
CA ALA A 2 -6.69 -8.47 21.39
C ALA A 2 -7.89 -9.43 21.26
N TYR A 3 -7.88 -10.31 20.24
CA TYR A 3 -8.98 -11.24 19.95
C TYR A 3 -8.85 -12.65 20.56
N ASP A 4 -7.73 -12.98 21.21
CA ASP A 4 -7.43 -14.37 21.63
C ASP A 4 -8.48 -14.93 22.59
N LYS A 5 -9.02 -14.09 23.49
CA LYS A 5 -10.08 -14.50 24.42
C LYS A 5 -11.39 -14.79 23.67
N THR A 6 -11.83 -13.88 22.81
CA THR A 6 -13.11 -13.99 22.07
C THR A 6 -13.09 -15.15 21.08
N LEU A 7 -11.97 -15.37 20.37
CA LEU A 7 -11.81 -16.49 19.44
C LEU A 7 -11.79 -17.86 20.13
N ARG A 8 -11.44 -17.90 21.43
CA ARG A 8 -11.47 -19.14 22.22
C ARG A 8 -12.84 -19.43 22.83
N ASP A 9 -13.78 -18.50 22.76
CA ASP A 9 -15.14 -18.69 23.28
C ASP A 9 -15.81 -19.91 22.61
N PRO A 10 -16.42 -20.83 23.37
CA PRO A 10 -17.08 -22.01 22.81
C PRO A 10 -18.11 -21.70 21.72
N LYS A 11 -18.83 -20.57 21.82
CA LYS A 11 -19.81 -20.16 20.81
C LYS A 11 -19.14 -19.82 19.48
N ILE A 12 -17.98 -19.14 19.53
CA ILE A 12 -17.21 -18.84 18.32
C ILE A 12 -16.57 -20.09 17.74
N LYS A 13 -16.02 -20.99 18.56
CA LYS A 13 -15.49 -22.28 18.08
C LYS A 13 -16.56 -23.12 17.38
N SER A 14 -17.74 -23.21 17.98
CA SER A 14 -18.89 -23.91 17.40
C SER A 14 -19.33 -23.27 16.08
N TYR A 15 -19.45 -21.94 16.05
CA TYR A 15 -19.77 -21.19 14.83
C TYR A 15 -18.74 -21.44 13.72
N LEU A 16 -17.44 -21.31 14.02
CA LEU A 16 -16.36 -21.51 13.05
C LEU A 16 -16.38 -22.94 12.50
N SER A 17 -16.38 -23.96 13.37
CA SER A 17 -16.39 -25.37 12.94
C SER A 17 -17.62 -25.76 12.11
N THR A 18 -18.76 -25.12 12.34
CA THR A 18 -19.99 -25.36 11.56
C THR A 18 -19.96 -24.68 10.19
N ASN A 19 -19.35 -23.51 10.09
CA ASN A 19 -19.50 -22.64 8.90
C ASN A 19 -18.23 -22.51 8.06
N PHE A 20 -17.06 -22.84 8.61
CA PHE A 20 -15.75 -22.58 8.01
C PHE A 20 -14.75 -23.67 8.35
N LEU A 21 -13.82 -23.93 7.42
CA LEU A 21 -12.57 -24.58 7.73
C LEU A 21 -11.57 -23.50 8.22
N ALA A 22 -11.59 -23.22 9.52
CA ALA A 22 -10.87 -22.08 10.10
C ALA A 22 -9.45 -22.43 10.57
N PHE A 23 -8.48 -21.59 10.20
CA PHE A 23 -7.08 -21.67 10.65
C PHE A 23 -6.59 -20.32 11.15
N GLN A 24 -5.71 -20.35 12.16
CA GLN A 24 -5.00 -19.16 12.61
C GLN A 24 -3.65 -19.05 11.89
N LEU A 25 -3.40 -17.88 11.30
CA LEU A 25 -2.15 -17.57 10.61
C LEU A 25 -1.28 -16.66 11.48
N ASP A 26 -0.09 -17.13 11.86
CA ASP A 26 0.90 -16.35 12.61
C ASP A 26 1.85 -15.64 11.64
N LEU A 27 1.75 -14.31 11.55
CA LEU A 27 2.53 -13.51 10.61
C LEU A 27 4.03 -13.42 10.97
N SER A 28 4.44 -13.85 12.16
CA SER A 28 5.86 -13.96 12.51
C SER A 28 6.57 -15.09 11.74
N LYS A 29 5.80 -16.05 11.20
CA LYS A 29 6.33 -17.19 10.46
C LYS A 29 6.50 -16.89 8.98
N ARG A 30 7.70 -17.21 8.44
CA ARG A 30 8.08 -16.90 7.06
C ARG A 30 7.16 -17.56 6.02
N GLU A 31 6.75 -18.80 6.26
CA GLU A 31 5.87 -19.58 5.40
C GLU A 31 4.49 -18.93 5.24
N ASN A 32 3.99 -18.29 6.29
CA ASN A 32 2.72 -17.57 6.26
C ASN A 32 2.83 -16.29 5.42
N GLY A 33 3.96 -15.58 5.53
CA GLY A 33 4.27 -14.47 4.62
C GLY A 33 4.38 -14.91 3.15
N LEU A 34 4.94 -16.10 2.88
CA LEU A 34 4.98 -16.68 1.54
C LEU A 34 3.59 -17.07 1.03
N PHE A 35 2.75 -17.65 1.88
CA PHE A 35 1.36 -17.96 1.56
C PHE A 35 0.56 -16.72 1.16
N LEU A 36 0.64 -15.64 1.95
CA LEU A 36 -0.05 -14.38 1.65
C LEU A 36 0.44 -13.78 0.32
N ARG A 37 1.76 -13.72 0.10
CA ARG A 37 2.33 -13.22 -1.17
C ARG A 37 1.90 -14.06 -2.37
N LYS A 38 1.90 -15.40 -2.24
CA LYS A 38 1.45 -16.31 -3.31
C LYS A 38 0.00 -16.05 -3.69
N ASN A 39 -0.85 -15.74 -2.72
CA ASN A 39 -2.26 -15.43 -2.92
C ASN A 39 -2.55 -13.93 -3.14
N LYS A 40 -1.51 -13.09 -3.25
CA LYS A 40 -1.60 -11.64 -3.43
C LYS A 40 -2.41 -10.94 -2.32
N ILE A 41 -2.21 -11.33 -1.08
CA ILE A 41 -2.93 -10.76 0.06
C ILE A 41 -2.02 -9.81 0.83
N PHE A 42 -2.50 -8.58 1.01
CA PHE A 42 -1.92 -7.57 1.88
C PHE A 42 -2.75 -7.46 3.16
N VAL A 43 -2.11 -7.67 4.31
CA VAL A 43 -2.72 -7.54 5.64
C VAL A 43 -2.26 -6.21 6.25
N PRO A 44 -3.11 -5.17 6.28
CA PRO A 44 -2.71 -3.84 6.76
C PRO A 44 -2.60 -3.76 8.29
N SER A 45 -3.33 -4.62 9.02
CA SER A 45 -3.32 -4.66 10.49
C SER A 45 -3.71 -6.04 11.01
N THR A 46 -3.32 -6.34 12.24
CA THR A 46 -3.71 -7.56 12.95
C THR A 46 -4.62 -7.19 14.13
N PRO A 47 -5.71 -7.93 14.37
CA PRO A 47 -6.14 -9.12 13.63
C PRO A 47 -6.82 -8.77 12.29
N SER A 48 -6.91 -9.76 11.41
CA SER A 48 -7.65 -9.71 10.14
C SER A 48 -8.31 -11.05 9.88
N PHE A 49 -9.53 -11.05 9.34
CA PHE A 49 -10.18 -12.25 8.80
C PHE A 49 -9.99 -12.30 7.29
N ILE A 50 -9.48 -13.43 6.79
CA ILE A 50 -9.31 -13.69 5.35
C ILE A 50 -10.20 -14.89 5.03
N VAL A 51 -11.14 -14.70 4.11
CA VAL A 51 -12.09 -15.74 3.71
C VAL A 51 -11.83 -16.12 2.25
N PHE A 52 -11.71 -17.43 2.02
CA PHE A 52 -11.57 -18.02 0.71
C PHE A 52 -12.87 -18.72 0.30
N SER A 53 -13.17 -18.73 -0.98
CA SER A 53 -14.20 -19.60 -1.56
C SER A 53 -13.76 -21.07 -1.51
N PRO A 54 -14.69 -22.02 -1.69
CA PRO A 54 -14.34 -23.44 -1.81
C PRO A 54 -13.30 -23.76 -2.89
N GLU A 55 -13.22 -22.93 -3.93
CA GLU A 55 -12.25 -23.04 -5.04
C GLU A 55 -10.86 -22.44 -4.69
N GLY A 56 -10.67 -21.97 -3.45
CA GLY A 56 -9.42 -21.41 -2.98
C GLY A 56 -9.15 -19.99 -3.48
N LYS A 57 -10.18 -19.22 -3.85
CA LYS A 57 -10.05 -17.80 -4.23
C LYS A 57 -10.38 -16.90 -3.05
N VAL A 58 -9.60 -15.83 -2.85
CA VAL A 58 -9.91 -14.84 -1.81
C VAL A 58 -11.21 -14.13 -2.17
N ILE A 59 -12.19 -14.17 -1.26
CA ILE A 59 -13.51 -13.52 -1.45
C ILE A 59 -13.76 -12.38 -0.47
N ASN A 60 -13.02 -12.33 0.63
CA ASN A 60 -13.09 -11.24 1.61
C ASN A 60 -11.77 -11.13 2.38
N VAL A 61 -11.34 -9.89 2.66
CA VAL A 61 -10.24 -9.59 3.59
C VAL A 61 -10.71 -8.45 4.47
N GLU A 62 -10.87 -8.70 5.77
CA GLU A 62 -11.39 -7.73 6.73
C GLU A 62 -10.41 -7.54 7.88
N PRO A 63 -9.67 -6.43 7.92
CA PRO A 63 -8.93 -6.01 9.10
C PRO A 63 -9.90 -5.55 10.18
N VAL A 64 -9.70 -5.97 11.42
CA VAL A 64 -10.65 -5.74 12.52
C VAL A 64 -9.99 -5.06 13.72
N GLY A 65 -10.77 -4.28 14.46
CA GLY A 65 -10.35 -3.56 15.66
C GLY A 65 -11.14 -3.96 16.91
N ASP A 66 -10.90 -3.30 18.03
CA ASP A 66 -11.54 -3.64 19.31
C ASP A 66 -13.06 -3.50 19.28
N GLU A 67 -13.59 -2.62 18.43
CA GLU A 67 -15.03 -2.39 18.24
C GLU A 67 -15.79 -3.61 17.73
N THR A 68 -15.10 -4.53 17.05
CA THR A 68 -15.67 -5.77 16.51
C THR A 68 -15.25 -7.02 17.31
N ASN A 69 -14.53 -6.82 18.42
CA ASN A 69 -14.00 -7.88 19.28
C ASN A 69 -15.06 -8.45 20.24
N THR A 70 -16.18 -8.87 19.68
CA THR A 70 -17.29 -9.51 20.37
C THR A 70 -17.75 -10.73 19.57
N ILE A 71 -18.53 -11.61 20.19
CA ILE A 71 -19.07 -12.79 19.50
C ILE A 71 -19.92 -12.34 18.30
N ASP A 72 -20.83 -11.39 18.52
CA ASP A 72 -21.74 -10.89 17.49
C ASP A 72 -20.99 -10.13 16.39
N GLY A 73 -19.97 -9.33 16.75
CA GLY A 73 -19.14 -8.59 15.79
C GLY A 73 -18.40 -9.54 14.83
N ILE A 74 -17.76 -10.57 15.37
CA ILE A 74 -17.06 -11.58 14.56
C ILE A 74 -18.05 -12.34 13.67
N GLN A 75 -19.19 -12.77 14.22
CA GLN A 75 -20.20 -13.48 13.44
C GLN A 75 -20.80 -12.61 12.34
N MET A 76 -21.05 -11.32 12.61
CA MET A 76 -21.55 -10.36 11.61
C MET A 76 -20.59 -10.26 10.43
N ILE A 77 -19.29 -10.07 10.70
CA ILE A 77 -18.24 -9.98 9.66
C ILE A 77 -18.18 -11.27 8.83
N LEU A 78 -18.11 -12.42 9.50
CA LEU A 78 -17.97 -13.71 8.82
C LEU A 78 -19.25 -14.11 8.07
N ASN A 79 -20.44 -13.76 8.58
CA ASN A 79 -21.70 -13.95 7.88
C ASN A 79 -21.77 -13.11 6.60
N LYS A 80 -21.30 -11.85 6.63
CA LYS A 80 -21.18 -11.02 5.42
C LYS A 80 -20.18 -11.62 4.43
N ALA A 81 -19.04 -12.11 4.91
CA ALA A 81 -17.98 -12.65 4.05
C ALA A 81 -18.39 -13.94 3.31
N LYS A 82 -19.21 -14.80 3.93
CA LYS A 82 -19.71 -16.03 3.28
C LYS A 82 -20.96 -15.81 2.41
N ASP A 83 -21.65 -14.68 2.54
CA ASP A 83 -22.79 -14.33 1.71
C ASP A 83 -22.31 -13.86 0.32
N MET A 84 -22.57 -14.68 -0.71
CA MET A 84 -22.13 -14.45 -2.08
C MET A 84 -22.73 -13.21 -2.76
N ASN A 85 -23.71 -12.55 -2.13
CA ASN A 85 -24.31 -11.30 -2.60
C ASN A 85 -23.80 -10.06 -1.84
N LYS A 86 -23.03 -10.25 -0.75
CA LYS A 86 -22.59 -9.17 0.15
C LYS A 86 -21.08 -9.12 0.40
N ASN A 87 -20.35 -10.18 0.08
CA ASN A 87 -18.90 -10.19 0.23
C ASN A 87 -18.21 -9.21 -0.74
N MET A 88 -16.92 -8.98 -0.52
CA MET A 88 -16.17 -8.00 -1.32
C MET A 88 -16.11 -8.34 -2.82
N VAL A 89 -16.12 -9.62 -3.20
CA VAL A 89 -16.20 -10.03 -4.61
C VAL A 89 -17.57 -9.71 -5.21
N ALA A 90 -18.65 -9.82 -4.45
CA ALA A 90 -19.98 -9.40 -4.89
C ALA A 90 -20.04 -7.89 -5.15
N ASN A 91 -19.41 -7.09 -4.29
CA ASN A 91 -19.31 -5.63 -4.46
C ASN A 91 -18.48 -5.26 -5.70
N LEU A 92 -17.38 -5.99 -5.96
CA LEU A 92 -16.62 -5.84 -7.20
C LEU A 92 -17.49 -6.12 -8.44
N LYS A 93 -18.28 -7.21 -8.42
CA LYS A 93 -19.20 -7.52 -9.53
C LYS A 93 -20.26 -6.43 -9.75
N LYS A 94 -20.82 -5.86 -8.67
CA LYS A 94 -21.77 -4.75 -8.75
C LYS A 94 -21.12 -3.51 -9.35
N PHE A 95 -19.90 -3.19 -8.92
CA PHE A 95 -19.14 -2.07 -9.47
C PHE A 95 -18.86 -2.24 -10.97
N ASP A 96 -18.41 -3.43 -11.39
CA ASP A 96 -18.17 -3.72 -12.80
C ASP A 96 -19.49 -3.71 -13.63
N ALA A 97 -20.64 -3.92 -12.98
CA ALA A 97 -21.98 -3.77 -13.57
C ALA A 97 -22.52 -2.32 -13.55
N GLY A 98 -21.75 -1.35 -13.04
CA GLY A 98 -22.09 0.07 -13.05
C GLY A 98 -22.55 0.66 -11.71
N ASP A 99 -22.59 -0.12 -10.63
CA ASP A 99 -22.90 0.39 -9.29
C ASP A 99 -21.73 1.22 -8.74
N GLN A 100 -21.80 2.54 -8.96
CA GLN A 100 -20.82 3.52 -8.51
C GLN A 100 -21.29 4.28 -7.26
N ASP A 101 -22.14 3.65 -6.43
CA ASP A 101 -22.42 4.19 -5.10
C ASP A 101 -21.12 4.29 -4.26
N PHE A 102 -21.07 5.29 -3.38
CA PHE A 102 -19.87 5.61 -2.61
C PHE A 102 -19.43 4.43 -1.73
N ASP A 103 -20.36 3.78 -1.03
CA ASP A 103 -20.05 2.68 -0.12
C ASP A 103 -19.58 1.44 -0.89
N ASN A 104 -20.19 1.18 -2.05
CA ASN A 104 -19.75 0.11 -2.94
C ASN A 104 -18.32 0.38 -3.46
N MET A 105 -18.05 1.58 -3.98
CA MET A 105 -16.71 1.97 -4.44
C MET A 105 -15.67 1.89 -3.32
N LEU A 106 -15.99 2.33 -2.10
CA LEU A 106 -15.09 2.21 -0.95
C LEU A 106 -14.77 0.74 -0.66
N SER A 107 -15.79 -0.13 -0.65
CA SER A 107 -15.59 -1.57 -0.45
C SER A 107 -14.70 -2.18 -1.55
N VAL A 108 -14.87 -1.78 -2.81
CA VAL A 108 -14.04 -2.27 -3.93
C VAL A 108 -12.61 -1.75 -3.83
N ALA A 109 -12.42 -0.47 -3.49
CA ALA A 109 -11.10 0.12 -3.31
C ALA A 109 -10.30 -0.57 -2.19
N LEU A 110 -10.97 -0.91 -1.07
CA LEU A 110 -10.39 -1.69 0.03
C LEU A 110 -10.03 -3.10 -0.43
N PHE A 111 -10.96 -3.79 -1.10
CA PHE A 111 -10.71 -5.15 -1.58
C PHE A 111 -9.54 -5.20 -2.57
N ALA A 112 -9.48 -4.26 -3.51
CA ALA A 112 -8.38 -4.13 -4.46
C ALA A 112 -7.05 -3.86 -3.75
N ARG A 113 -7.04 -3.02 -2.70
CA ARG A 113 -5.84 -2.80 -1.87
C ARG A 113 -5.40 -4.10 -1.17
N TYR A 114 -6.34 -4.83 -0.57
CA TYR A 114 -6.06 -6.05 0.20
C TYR A 114 -5.69 -7.25 -0.68
N THR A 115 -6.12 -7.25 -1.93
CA THR A 115 -5.76 -8.27 -2.95
C THR A 115 -4.63 -7.81 -3.88
N MET A 116 -3.98 -6.68 -3.53
CA MET A 116 -2.85 -6.09 -4.26
C MET A 116 -3.15 -5.76 -5.73
N ASP A 117 -4.42 -5.59 -6.10
CA ASP A 117 -4.83 -5.06 -7.40
C ASP A 117 -4.72 -3.53 -7.40
N THR A 118 -3.50 -3.05 -7.62
CA THR A 118 -3.20 -1.62 -7.61
C THR A 118 -3.86 -0.88 -8.78
N VAL A 119 -4.14 -1.56 -9.90
CA VAL A 119 -4.79 -0.95 -11.07
C VAL A 119 -6.25 -0.66 -10.74
N LYS A 120 -6.99 -1.67 -10.27
CA LYS A 120 -8.38 -1.48 -9.84
C LYS A 120 -8.48 -0.52 -8.66
N ASN A 121 -7.57 -0.59 -7.68
CA ASN A 121 -7.57 0.34 -6.56
C ASN A 121 -7.48 1.80 -7.05
N MET A 122 -6.53 2.13 -7.92
CA MET A 122 -6.42 3.49 -8.44
C MET A 122 -7.63 3.93 -9.25
N GLU A 123 -8.16 3.04 -10.10
CA GLU A 123 -9.36 3.34 -10.89
C GLU A 123 -10.49 3.82 -9.99
N VAL A 124 -10.79 3.06 -8.94
CA VAL A 124 -11.89 3.33 -8.02
C VAL A 124 -11.58 4.50 -7.10
N VAL A 125 -10.35 4.59 -6.56
CA VAL A 125 -9.95 5.69 -5.68
C VAL A 125 -9.95 7.03 -6.42
N ASN A 126 -9.58 7.06 -7.71
CA ASN A 126 -9.67 8.28 -8.50
C ASN A 126 -11.13 8.72 -8.72
N LYS A 127 -12.06 7.76 -8.93
CA LYS A 127 -13.50 8.06 -8.97
C LYS A 127 -13.98 8.64 -7.64
N LEU A 128 -13.64 8.00 -6.52
CA LEU A 128 -13.95 8.48 -5.17
C LEU A 128 -13.38 9.88 -4.88
N ALA A 129 -12.10 10.10 -5.19
CA ALA A 129 -11.44 11.39 -4.96
C ALA A 129 -12.09 12.52 -5.79
N ASN A 130 -12.54 12.21 -7.02
CA ASN A 130 -13.24 13.17 -7.88
C ASN A 130 -14.68 13.44 -7.45
N SER A 131 -15.32 12.55 -6.68
CA SER A 131 -16.66 12.79 -6.12
C SER A 131 -16.64 13.66 -4.86
N VAL A 132 -15.49 13.82 -4.20
CA VAL A 132 -15.34 14.70 -3.03
C VAL A 132 -15.33 16.16 -3.50
N LYS A 133 -16.21 16.99 -2.95
CA LYS A 133 -16.25 18.43 -3.26
C LYS A 133 -15.18 19.21 -2.47
N PRO A 134 -14.70 20.36 -2.97
CA PRO A 134 -13.63 21.12 -2.30
C PRO A 134 -13.93 21.53 -0.85
N ASP A 135 -15.18 21.86 -0.54
CA ASP A 135 -15.66 22.18 0.81
C ASP A 135 -15.62 20.96 1.76
N GLN A 136 -15.57 19.75 1.21
CA GLN A 136 -15.50 18.49 1.95
C GLN A 136 -14.06 17.96 2.11
N TYR A 137 -13.05 18.61 1.53
CA TYR A 137 -11.67 18.10 1.57
C TYR A 137 -11.15 17.90 2.99
N LEU A 138 -11.52 18.79 3.92
CA LEU A 138 -11.11 18.70 5.32
C LEU A 138 -12.00 17.75 6.14
N ASP A 139 -12.99 17.08 5.57
CA ASP A 139 -13.89 16.22 6.34
C ASP A 139 -13.27 14.89 6.73
N LYS A 140 -13.78 14.31 7.82
CA LYS A 140 -13.30 13.04 8.36
C LYS A 140 -13.35 11.93 7.30
N MET A 141 -14.41 11.87 6.50
CA MET A 141 -14.54 10.87 5.43
C MET A 141 -13.47 11.05 4.35
N SER A 142 -13.23 12.27 3.89
CA SER A 142 -12.19 12.58 2.90
C SER A 142 -10.79 12.25 3.42
N PHE A 143 -10.52 12.53 4.70
CA PHE A 143 -9.27 12.15 5.34
C PHE A 143 -9.12 10.61 5.45
N LEU A 144 -10.18 9.91 5.83
CA LEU A 144 -10.20 8.44 5.89
C LEU A 144 -9.98 7.78 4.52
N LEU A 145 -10.49 8.36 3.43
CA LEU A 145 -10.20 7.88 2.06
C LEU A 145 -8.68 7.89 1.80
N MET A 146 -7.99 8.97 2.15
CA MET A 146 -6.54 9.07 1.99
C MET A 146 -5.81 8.06 2.88
N GLN A 147 -6.24 7.90 4.13
CA GLN A 147 -5.62 6.97 5.08
C GLN A 147 -5.81 5.49 4.66
N ARG A 148 -7.00 5.14 4.18
CA ARG A 148 -7.44 3.73 4.07
C ARG A 148 -7.36 3.15 2.68
N VAL A 149 -7.45 3.94 1.60
CA VAL A 149 -7.47 3.37 0.24
C VAL A 149 -6.53 4.03 -0.75
N MET A 150 -6.06 5.24 -0.49
CA MET A 150 -5.22 5.97 -1.44
C MET A 150 -3.79 5.43 -1.49
N LEU A 151 -3.36 5.02 -2.69
CA LEU A 151 -2.02 4.47 -2.94
C LEU A 151 -1.20 5.34 -3.89
N ASP A 152 -1.77 6.43 -4.40
CA ASP A 152 -1.12 7.27 -5.40
C ASP A 152 -1.34 8.76 -5.18
N THR A 153 -0.37 9.53 -5.62
CA THR A 153 -0.32 10.98 -5.44
C THR A 153 -1.01 11.74 -6.58
N ASP A 154 -1.32 11.10 -7.73
CA ASP A 154 -1.98 11.72 -8.89
C ASP A 154 -3.49 11.84 -8.73
N ASN A 155 -3.92 12.49 -7.65
CA ASN A 155 -5.33 12.87 -7.45
C ASN A 155 -5.45 14.22 -6.75
N LYS A 156 -6.52 14.97 -7.06
CA LYS A 156 -6.74 16.34 -6.58
C LYS A 156 -6.86 16.44 -5.06
N LEU A 157 -7.49 15.44 -4.43
CA LEU A 157 -7.65 15.40 -2.98
C LEU A 157 -6.30 15.32 -2.27
N PHE A 158 -5.38 14.47 -2.74
CA PHE A 158 -4.03 14.37 -2.19
C PHE A 158 -3.19 15.62 -2.43
N GLN A 159 -3.28 16.20 -3.63
CA GLN A 159 -2.56 17.44 -3.94
C GLN A 159 -3.00 18.58 -3.03
N PHE A 160 -4.31 18.69 -2.76
CA PHE A 160 -4.80 19.65 -1.78
C PHE A 160 -4.30 19.32 -0.37
N PHE A 161 -4.36 18.05 0.03
CA PHE A 161 -3.93 17.59 1.35
C PHE A 161 -2.45 17.94 1.66
N ILE A 162 -1.53 17.60 0.76
CA ILE A 162 -0.10 17.84 0.97
C ILE A 162 0.26 19.34 1.00
N GLN A 163 -0.50 20.17 0.27
CA GLN A 163 -0.32 21.63 0.28
C GLN A 163 -0.95 22.31 1.50
N ASN A 164 -1.88 21.63 2.20
CA ASN A 164 -2.65 22.19 3.31
C ASN A 164 -2.43 21.45 4.63
N LEU A 165 -1.28 20.78 4.80
CA LEU A 165 -0.94 20.03 6.03
C LEU A 165 -1.22 20.78 7.34
N PRO A 166 -0.95 22.10 7.49
CA PRO A 166 -1.28 22.82 8.72
C PRO A 166 -2.77 22.82 9.05
N ALA A 167 -3.66 22.89 8.06
CA ALA A 167 -5.11 22.85 8.29
C ALA A 167 -5.56 21.46 8.76
N TYR A 168 -5.01 20.41 8.16
CA TYR A 168 -5.29 19.03 8.59
C TYR A 168 -4.76 18.75 10.00
N LYS A 169 -3.55 19.19 10.34
CA LYS A 169 -2.96 19.03 11.69
C LYS A 169 -3.71 19.77 12.79
N LYS A 170 -4.51 20.80 12.45
CA LYS A 170 -5.42 21.47 13.40
C LYS A 170 -6.70 20.68 13.64
N LYS A 171 -7.15 19.87 12.67
CA LYS A 171 -8.43 19.14 12.71
C LYS A 171 -8.28 17.67 13.11
N PHE A 172 -7.14 17.07 12.80
CA PHE A 172 -6.83 15.66 13.02
C PHE A 172 -5.52 15.53 13.79
N ASP A 173 -5.26 14.34 14.34
CA ASP A 173 -4.02 14.05 15.03
C ASP A 173 -2.81 14.27 14.10
N SER A 174 -1.79 14.97 14.61
CA SER A 174 -0.64 15.39 13.80
C SER A 174 0.22 14.21 13.33
N LEU A 175 0.30 13.14 14.13
CA LEU A 175 1.01 11.93 13.75
C LEU A 175 0.24 11.18 12.66
N GLU A 176 -1.09 11.05 12.78
CA GLU A 176 -1.94 10.44 11.75
C GLU A 176 -1.88 11.19 10.42
N VAL A 177 -1.87 12.53 10.44
CA VAL A 177 -1.71 13.36 9.24
C VAL A 177 -0.37 13.08 8.58
N LYS A 178 0.72 13.05 9.35
CA LYS A 178 2.06 12.76 8.83
C LYS A 178 2.12 11.36 8.21
N GLN A 179 1.64 10.35 8.93
CA GLN A 179 1.63 8.96 8.48
C GLN A 179 0.79 8.77 7.21
N THR A 180 -0.38 9.42 7.13
CA THR A 180 -1.24 9.37 5.94
C THR A 180 -0.53 9.92 4.72
N ALA A 181 0.09 11.10 4.85
CA ALA A 181 0.83 11.71 3.74
C ALA A 181 2.04 10.86 3.32
N GLU A 182 2.83 10.41 4.29
CA GLU A 182 4.00 9.57 4.03
C GLU A 182 3.61 8.25 3.36
N ASN A 183 2.55 7.58 3.83
CA ASN A 183 2.08 6.32 3.25
C ASN A 183 1.68 6.44 1.78
N VAL A 184 0.99 7.53 1.39
CA VAL A 184 0.61 7.74 -0.02
C VAL A 184 1.84 8.06 -0.88
N LEU A 185 2.75 8.92 -0.38
CA LEU A 185 4.01 9.23 -1.07
C LEU A 185 4.86 7.97 -1.30
N MET A 186 5.04 7.15 -0.26
CA MET A 186 5.83 5.93 -0.32
C MET A 186 5.16 4.85 -1.18
N SER A 187 3.83 4.74 -1.13
CA SER A 187 3.08 3.81 -2.00
C SER A 187 3.24 4.18 -3.48
N SER A 188 3.19 5.47 -3.81
CA SER A 188 3.42 5.96 -5.16
C SER A 188 4.89 5.75 -5.60
N LEU A 189 5.85 5.92 -4.68
CA LEU A 189 7.28 5.71 -4.95
C LEU A 189 7.64 4.23 -5.20
N TYR A 190 7.04 3.30 -4.47
CA TYR A 190 7.36 1.87 -4.55
C TYR A 190 6.41 1.05 -5.42
N CYS A 191 5.51 1.71 -6.14
CA CYS A 191 4.64 1.01 -7.07
C CYS A 191 5.41 0.53 -8.33
N SER A 192 4.85 -0.47 -9.01
CA SER A 192 5.47 -1.09 -10.19
C SER A 192 5.68 -0.13 -11.36
N ARG A 193 4.86 0.92 -11.48
CA ARG A 193 4.96 1.95 -12.54
C ARG A 193 5.98 3.05 -12.23
N ALA A 194 6.50 3.14 -11.00
CA ALA A 194 7.37 4.25 -10.59
C ALA A 194 8.63 4.39 -11.47
N ARG A 195 9.10 3.28 -12.08
CA ARG A 195 10.22 3.29 -13.05
C ARG A 195 9.94 4.06 -14.35
N LYS A 196 8.67 4.42 -14.61
CA LYS A 196 8.24 5.22 -15.76
C LYS A 196 7.94 6.67 -15.37
N TYR A 197 8.17 7.05 -14.12
CA TYR A 197 7.94 8.41 -13.66
C TYR A 197 8.92 9.38 -14.32
N SER A 198 8.43 10.59 -14.61
CA SER A 198 9.27 11.70 -15.01
C SER A 198 10.09 12.19 -13.82
N THR A 199 11.19 12.91 -14.11
CA THR A 199 11.97 13.59 -13.06
C THR A 199 11.09 14.50 -12.21
N GLY A 200 10.20 15.28 -12.85
CA GLY A 200 9.26 16.16 -12.13
C GLY A 200 8.32 15.40 -11.19
N LYS A 201 7.91 14.18 -11.54
CA LYS A 201 7.11 13.33 -10.65
C LYS A 201 7.89 12.87 -9.42
N ILE A 202 9.16 12.50 -9.58
CA ILE A 202 10.04 12.16 -8.46
C ILE A 202 10.29 13.38 -7.57
N ASP A 203 10.54 14.54 -8.17
CA ASP A 203 10.75 15.79 -7.43
C ASP A 203 9.51 16.23 -6.65
N GLN A 204 8.32 16.00 -7.19
CA GLN A 204 7.06 16.20 -6.48
C GLN A 204 6.98 15.31 -5.23
N ILE A 205 7.32 14.02 -5.33
CA ILE A 205 7.31 13.09 -4.19
C ILE A 205 8.35 13.53 -3.14
N LYS A 206 9.57 13.86 -3.57
CA LYS A 206 10.64 14.37 -2.69
C LYS A 206 10.20 15.64 -1.96
N SER A 207 9.59 16.59 -2.68
CA SER A 207 9.07 17.83 -2.10
C SER A 207 7.96 17.56 -1.08
N GLY A 208 7.07 16.60 -1.36
CA GLY A 208 6.08 16.13 -0.38
C GLY A 208 6.73 15.61 0.91
N LEU A 209 7.78 14.78 0.80
CA LEU A 209 8.51 14.27 1.96
C LEU A 209 9.20 15.39 2.76
N ARG A 210 9.73 16.42 2.08
CA ARG A 210 10.30 17.61 2.75
C ARG A 210 9.26 18.37 3.55
N LEU A 211 8.06 18.57 3.00
CA LEU A 211 6.94 19.21 3.70
C LEU A 211 6.52 18.44 4.98
N LEU A 212 6.78 17.14 5.03
CA LEU A 212 6.58 16.30 6.22
C LEU A 212 7.74 16.34 7.23
N GLY A 213 8.80 17.09 6.92
CA GLY A 213 10.01 17.19 7.73
C GLY A 213 10.89 15.94 7.67
N VAL A 214 10.81 15.15 6.59
CA VAL A 214 11.74 14.01 6.39
C VAL A 214 13.12 14.58 6.02
N PRO A 215 14.20 14.20 6.73
CA PRO A 215 15.55 14.69 6.42
C PRO A 215 16.02 14.32 5.00
N GLU A 216 16.79 15.19 4.35
CA GLU A 216 17.27 14.98 2.97
C GLU A 216 18.01 13.66 2.76
N ASN A 217 18.82 13.22 3.74
CA ASN A 217 19.51 11.94 3.66
C ASN A 217 18.53 10.76 3.62
N GLN A 218 17.45 10.80 4.41
CA GLN A 218 16.41 9.77 4.38
C GLN A 218 15.62 9.81 3.08
N ILE A 219 15.33 11.00 2.55
CA ILE A 219 14.69 11.16 1.23
C ILE A 219 15.59 10.54 0.14
N ALA A 220 16.88 10.85 0.16
CA ALA A 220 17.85 10.31 -0.79
C ALA A 220 17.90 8.78 -0.73
N THR A 221 17.99 8.19 0.48
CA THR A 221 17.98 6.72 0.66
C THR A 221 16.72 6.07 0.12
N ARG A 222 15.55 6.70 0.28
CA ARG A 222 14.27 6.18 -0.22
C ARG A 222 14.15 6.21 -1.74
N CYS A 223 14.78 7.20 -2.40
CA CYS A 223 14.65 7.43 -3.83
C CYS A 223 15.80 6.87 -4.69
N ILE A 224 17.02 6.74 -4.14
CA ILE A 224 18.24 6.48 -4.93
C ILE A 224 18.12 5.24 -5.84
N VAL A 225 17.58 4.13 -5.34
CA VAL A 225 17.40 2.91 -6.13
C VAL A 225 16.48 3.15 -7.32
N LEU A 226 15.36 3.84 -7.10
CA LEU A 226 14.41 4.12 -8.18
C LEU A 226 15.02 5.05 -9.22
N GLU A 227 15.67 6.13 -8.79
CA GLU A 227 16.27 7.12 -9.69
C GLU A 227 17.38 6.52 -10.57
N VAL A 228 18.18 5.60 -10.02
CA VAL A 228 19.17 4.83 -10.77
C VAL A 228 18.48 3.90 -11.77
N LEU A 229 17.42 3.20 -11.36
CA LEU A 229 16.69 2.29 -12.25
C LEU A 229 15.97 3.02 -13.40
N ILE A 230 15.52 4.26 -13.19
CA ILE A 230 14.96 5.11 -14.25
C ILE A 230 16.03 5.42 -15.29
N ASP A 231 17.21 5.90 -14.87
CA ASP A 231 18.31 6.22 -15.79
C ASP A 231 18.78 4.98 -16.57
N LEU A 232 18.87 3.82 -15.89
CA LEU A 232 19.21 2.54 -16.54
C LEU A 232 18.15 2.09 -17.55
N GLY A 233 16.87 2.34 -17.26
CA GLY A 233 15.77 2.11 -18.22
C GLY A 233 15.89 2.98 -19.47
N GLN A 234 16.51 4.15 -19.36
CA GLN A 234 16.81 5.08 -20.47
C GLN A 234 18.20 4.83 -21.09
N GLN A 235 18.87 3.73 -20.73
CA GLN A 235 20.23 3.40 -21.16
C GLN A 235 21.29 4.45 -20.78
N ASN A 236 21.00 5.34 -19.83
CA ASN A 236 21.91 6.38 -19.37
C ASN A 236 22.75 5.92 -18.18
N ILE A 237 23.71 5.03 -18.45
CA ILE A 237 24.61 4.45 -17.44
C ILE A 237 25.46 5.52 -16.75
N GLN A 238 25.84 6.58 -17.47
CA GLN A 238 26.65 7.68 -16.93
C GLN A 238 25.87 8.44 -15.85
N ALA A 239 24.61 8.81 -16.11
CA ALA A 239 23.75 9.45 -15.12
C ALA A 239 23.49 8.54 -13.91
N ALA A 240 23.19 7.25 -14.15
CA ALA A 240 22.99 6.27 -13.09
C ALA A 240 24.23 6.16 -12.17
N THR A 241 25.42 6.04 -12.77
CA THR A 241 26.69 5.99 -12.04
C THR A 241 26.95 7.28 -11.27
N GLY A 242 26.68 8.43 -11.90
CA GLY A 242 26.77 9.75 -11.26
C GLY A 242 25.90 9.85 -10.01
N LYS A 243 24.62 9.45 -10.09
CA LYS A 243 23.69 9.48 -8.95
C LYS A 243 24.18 8.63 -7.78
N ILE A 244 24.72 7.44 -8.05
CA ILE A 244 25.30 6.57 -7.03
C ILE A 244 26.49 7.26 -6.36
N LYS A 245 27.45 7.78 -7.14
CA LYS A 245 28.63 8.49 -6.61
C LYS A 245 28.24 9.72 -5.77
N THR A 246 27.25 10.50 -6.23
CA THR A 246 26.72 11.66 -5.50
C THR A 246 26.05 11.23 -4.19
N TYR A 247 25.29 10.14 -4.19
CA TYR A 247 24.65 9.61 -2.98
C TYR A 247 25.65 9.25 -1.87
N TYR A 248 26.78 8.62 -2.23
CA TYR A 248 27.86 8.33 -1.27
C TYR A 248 28.79 9.51 -1.02
N GLN A 249 28.64 10.63 -1.73
CA GLN A 249 29.44 11.85 -1.54
C GLN A 249 30.96 11.59 -1.62
N GLY A 250 31.38 10.68 -2.50
CA GLY A 250 32.78 10.28 -2.63
C GLY A 250 33.33 9.39 -1.50
N LYS A 251 32.50 9.00 -0.51
CA LYS A 251 32.88 7.99 0.48
C LYS A 251 32.94 6.59 -0.14
N PRO A 252 33.75 5.67 0.41
CA PRO A 252 33.74 4.28 -0.01
C PRO A 252 32.34 3.67 0.07
N ILE A 253 31.93 2.99 -0.99
CA ILE A 253 30.67 2.25 -1.03
C ILE A 253 30.87 0.94 -0.25
N PRO A 254 30.01 0.60 0.73
CA PRO A 254 30.10 -0.67 1.44
C PRO A 254 30.04 -1.86 0.48
N GLU A 255 30.80 -2.92 0.73
CA GLU A 255 30.97 -4.07 -0.17
C GLU A 255 29.64 -4.64 -0.68
N LYS A 256 28.68 -4.91 0.21
CA LYS A 256 27.35 -5.42 -0.17
C LYS A 256 26.56 -4.46 -1.06
N GLU A 257 26.71 -3.17 -0.84
CA GLU A 257 26.04 -2.13 -1.64
C GLU A 257 26.76 -1.97 -2.99
N MET A 258 28.09 -2.08 -3.01
CA MET A 258 28.89 -2.12 -4.24
C MET A 258 28.44 -3.28 -5.13
N ASP A 259 28.34 -4.49 -4.58
CA ASP A 259 27.86 -5.67 -5.31
C ASP A 259 26.45 -5.47 -5.87
N PHE A 260 25.55 -4.93 -5.05
CA PHE A 260 24.19 -4.60 -5.48
C PHE A 260 24.19 -3.62 -6.66
N TRP A 261 24.94 -2.51 -6.55
CA TRP A 261 24.99 -1.49 -7.59
C TRP A 261 25.67 -1.99 -8.87
N CYS A 262 26.78 -2.70 -8.75
CA CYS A 262 27.45 -3.33 -9.90
C CYS A 262 26.52 -4.31 -10.60
N THR A 263 25.73 -5.09 -9.85
CA THR A 263 24.71 -5.97 -10.42
C THR A 263 23.65 -5.18 -11.21
N GLN A 264 23.17 -4.06 -10.69
CA GLN A 264 22.19 -3.23 -11.41
C GLN A 264 22.79 -2.59 -12.67
N LEU A 265 23.99 -1.99 -12.57
CA LEU A 265 24.65 -1.29 -13.68
C LEU A 265 25.01 -2.23 -14.85
N LYS A 266 25.31 -3.51 -14.54
CA LYS A 266 25.67 -4.53 -15.54
C LYS A 266 24.48 -5.23 -16.18
N ARG A 267 23.25 -5.09 -15.65
CA ARG A 267 22.08 -5.90 -16.03
C ARG A 267 21.74 -5.89 -17.53
N ASN A 268 22.12 -4.84 -18.25
CA ASN A 268 21.91 -4.68 -19.69
C ASN A 268 23.24 -4.47 -20.46
N GLN A 269 24.37 -4.79 -19.84
CA GLN A 269 25.70 -4.69 -20.44
C GLN A 269 26.20 -6.08 -20.89
N LYS A 270 27.22 -6.12 -21.75
CA LYS A 270 27.95 -7.36 -22.04
C LYS A 270 28.58 -7.85 -20.74
N ALA A 271 28.53 -9.16 -20.47
CA ALA A 271 28.97 -9.78 -19.22
C ALA A 271 30.42 -9.46 -18.82
N GLU A 272 31.26 -9.08 -19.79
CA GLU A 272 32.68 -8.81 -19.62
C GLU A 272 33.00 -7.36 -19.21
N MET A 273 32.02 -6.44 -19.17
CA MET A 273 32.30 -5.05 -18.81
C MET A 273 32.60 -4.89 -17.31
N PRO A 274 33.68 -4.15 -16.95
CA PRO A 274 34.00 -3.85 -15.56
C PRO A 274 32.90 -2.99 -14.92
N CYS A 275 32.80 -3.01 -13.59
CA CYS A 275 31.80 -2.20 -12.92
C CYS A 275 32.12 -0.70 -13.06
N PRO A 276 31.19 0.17 -13.49
CA PRO A 276 31.45 1.61 -13.63
C PRO A 276 31.79 2.35 -12.31
N LEU A 277 31.66 1.66 -11.17
CA LEU A 277 31.97 2.16 -9.84
C LEU A 277 33.36 1.75 -9.35
N THR A 278 34.01 0.79 -10.02
CA THR A 278 35.41 0.45 -9.73
C THR A 278 36.34 1.40 -10.51
N PRO A 279 37.49 1.79 -9.94
CA PRO A 279 38.52 2.55 -10.64
C PRO A 279 38.98 1.88 -11.94
#